data_AF-A0A1C7NBF6-F1
#
_entry.id   AF-A0A1C7NBF6-F1
#
_cell.length_a   1.000
_cell.length_b   1.000
_cell.length_c   1.000
_cell.angle_alpha   90.00
_cell.angle_beta   90.00
_cell.angle_gamma   90.00
#
_symmetry.space_group_name_H-M   'P 1'
#
loop_
_entity.id
_entity.type
_entity.pdbx_description
1 polymer ?
#
loop_
_entity_poly.entity_id
_entity_poly.type
_entity_poly.pdbx_seq_one_letter_code
_entity_poly.pdbx_strand_id
1 'polypeptide(L)'
;MADITEEAAWESVKDSLYLSAYWMNQIVDDWNVIDYFIKLMEKEPTMDKRMATAKIMNDLELIQTALIHIPKIKSKTTTMISLIRKKSQVVSTFWEKHTLELEMVSLDHKLYVRKTQALLEEEALNRSTIKRKQNNSSLVPKSSKKRGVDIQIHQIEYDSITVPGSDVSLATIIKRKAVEFHEKFVLSPDDLTPRQRKIMSAGLSSILDLTDQSFGSQRSIFTAEQWDYINVYFEERLIIKRHALDDDISNTIKIVQNTLRLSNDYECAIEYVDKLKQKYSKSDKLKATAFKIIKHILKTMDNYGHLLHEKKVVRENEYMRLIWSYLLELLFPPKGIVRVVTGESENAYSTESKKEQYPLAKSVHGFKIDIRLVVEVDDEEEIDLAVGECAKRNNDNKAIKDNAKLLRECKDSIDRLINTLKDTNDDVMSYMIQITGSSCALSTMHLAANGLYVAKHRFTFNMPHRFDDLSSLSETLAQLLTMKKEVQSVADKIIKERTKTHTAEVSFNRQKAPMINDRLSWLRSTWYSPPGDQVSTVPIRCFGSPPAPRFIKEASTSTEQPEPQQTGQSTADKYGWVKLDSGEHYNIYTKETLSKHPLDF
;
A
#
# COMPACT_ATOMS: atom_id res chain seq x y z
N MET A 1 21.08 -31.39 21.75
CA MET A 1 20.37 -30.14 21.42
C MET A 1 21.39 -29.26 20.74
N ALA A 2 21.13 -28.79 19.51
CA ALA A 2 22.04 -27.87 18.86
C ALA A 2 21.99 -26.53 19.62
N ASP A 3 23.14 -25.99 20.01
CA ASP A 3 23.22 -24.65 20.60
C ASP A 3 22.78 -23.65 19.53
N ILE A 4 21.57 -23.11 19.68
CA ILE A 4 21.09 -22.00 18.88
C ILE A 4 21.93 -20.78 19.29
N THR A 5 22.59 -20.15 18.31
CA THR A 5 23.36 -18.93 18.57
C THR A 5 22.42 -17.78 18.96
N GLU A 6 22.90 -16.86 19.80
CA GLU A 6 22.11 -15.67 20.20
C GLU A 6 21.58 -14.89 19.00
N GLU A 7 22.40 -14.71 17.95
CA GLU A 7 21.97 -14.08 16.70
C GLU A 7 20.81 -14.80 16.02
N ALA A 8 20.86 -16.14 15.94
CA ALA A 8 19.79 -16.92 15.32
C ALA A 8 18.49 -16.83 16.13
N ALA A 9 18.59 -16.76 17.45
CA ALA A 9 17.44 -16.55 18.32
C ALA A 9 16.82 -15.15 18.13
N TRP A 10 17.63 -14.10 18.01
CA TRP A 10 17.14 -12.74 17.72
C TRP A 10 16.46 -12.62 16.36
N GLU A 11 17.08 -13.15 15.31
CA GLU A 11 16.50 -13.14 13.96
C GLU A 11 15.17 -13.90 13.90
N SER A 12 14.97 -14.92 14.76
CA SER A 12 13.69 -15.65 14.80
C SER A 12 12.50 -14.85 15.34
N VAL A 13 12.73 -13.79 16.15
CA VAL A 13 11.66 -12.99 16.77
C VAL A 13 11.57 -11.58 16.26
N LYS A 14 12.61 -11.06 15.61
CA LYS A 14 12.73 -9.68 15.12
C LYS A 14 11.49 -9.16 14.40
N ASP A 15 10.95 -9.93 13.45
CA ASP A 15 9.80 -9.53 12.65
C ASP A 15 8.46 -9.58 13.41
N SER A 16 8.45 -10.22 14.59
CA SER A 16 7.27 -10.35 15.46
C SER A 16 7.23 -9.31 16.59
N LEU A 17 8.34 -8.62 16.86
CA LEU A 17 8.42 -7.57 17.88
C LEU A 17 7.80 -6.27 17.37
N TYR A 18 6.95 -5.64 18.18
CA TYR A 18 6.30 -4.39 17.82
C TYR A 18 7.29 -3.21 17.76
N LEU A 19 8.27 -3.17 18.68
CA LEU A 19 9.41 -2.24 18.65
C LEU A 19 10.74 -2.99 18.52
N SER A 20 10.93 -3.76 17.45
CA SER A 20 12.18 -4.52 17.20
C SER A 20 13.45 -3.68 17.35
N ALA A 21 13.45 -2.43 16.84
CA ALA A 21 14.58 -1.51 16.94
C ALA A 21 14.96 -1.15 18.39
N TYR A 22 13.99 -1.04 19.30
CA TYR A 22 14.25 -0.77 20.72
C TYR A 22 15.04 -1.93 21.35
N TRP A 23 14.63 -3.16 21.06
CA TRP A 23 15.25 -4.35 21.66
C TRP A 23 16.62 -4.66 21.08
N MET A 24 16.80 -4.51 19.77
CA MET A 24 18.01 -4.94 19.08
C MET A 24 19.12 -3.87 19.03
N ASN A 25 18.77 -2.58 19.10
CA ASN A 25 19.76 -1.50 19.01
C ASN A 25 20.23 -1.02 20.39
N GLN A 26 19.66 -1.52 21.48
CA GLN A 26 20.05 -1.19 22.84
C GLN A 26 20.73 -2.38 23.50
N ILE A 27 21.74 -2.10 24.34
CA ILE A 27 22.30 -3.12 25.22
C ILE A 27 21.26 -3.51 26.29
N VAL A 28 21.21 -4.80 26.64
CA VAL A 28 20.20 -5.37 27.57
C VAL A 28 20.14 -4.64 28.93
N ASP A 29 21.25 -4.05 29.37
CA ASP A 29 21.30 -3.30 30.63
C ASP A 29 20.47 -2.01 30.59
N ASP A 30 20.31 -1.41 29.42
CA ASP A 30 19.59 -0.15 29.23
C ASP A 30 18.07 -0.35 29.09
N TRP A 31 17.63 -1.59 28.82
CA TRP A 31 16.21 -1.87 28.66
C TRP A 31 15.44 -1.46 29.92
N ASN A 32 14.41 -0.64 29.76
CA ASN A 32 13.52 -0.25 30.83
C ASN A 32 12.11 0.06 30.28
N VAL A 33 11.10 -0.12 31.13
CA VAL A 33 9.70 -0.01 30.72
C VAL A 33 9.35 1.41 30.26
N ILE A 34 10.00 2.43 30.83
CA ILE A 34 9.72 3.83 30.53
C ILE A 34 10.24 4.21 29.15
N ASP A 35 11.48 3.89 28.83
CA ASP A 35 12.07 4.18 27.53
C ASP A 35 11.33 3.45 26.40
N TYR A 36 10.91 2.20 26.63
CA TYR A 36 10.03 1.49 25.70
C TYR A 36 8.74 2.28 25.43
N PHE A 37 8.05 2.76 26.48
CA PHE A 37 6.82 3.54 26.29
C PHE A 37 7.06 4.88 25.59
N ILE A 38 8.18 5.55 25.85
CA ILE A 38 8.55 6.76 25.11
C ILE A 38 8.68 6.45 23.62
N LYS A 39 9.46 5.43 23.26
CA LYS A 39 9.61 4.98 21.86
C LYS A 39 8.31 4.52 21.22
N LEU A 40 7.42 3.94 22.03
CA LEU A 40 6.11 3.53 21.58
C LEU A 40 5.21 4.73 21.24
N MET A 41 5.22 5.76 22.09
CA MET A 41 4.43 6.97 21.89
C MET A 41 4.99 7.84 20.76
N GLU A 42 6.32 7.83 20.54
CA GLU A 42 6.93 8.43 19.34
C GLU A 42 6.41 7.75 18.05
N LYS A 43 6.22 6.43 18.08
CA LYS A 43 5.73 5.63 16.93
C LYS A 43 4.21 5.74 16.72
N GLU A 44 3.42 5.70 17.80
CA GLU A 44 1.95 5.71 17.75
C GLU A 44 1.38 6.60 18.88
N PRO A 45 1.29 7.93 18.67
CA PRO A 45 0.92 8.89 19.72
C PRO A 45 -0.50 8.75 20.26
N THR A 46 -1.38 8.06 19.54
CA THR A 46 -2.77 7.83 19.92
C THR A 46 -2.97 6.55 20.75
N MET A 47 -1.90 5.81 21.05
CA MET A 47 -1.99 4.54 21.75
C MET A 47 -2.36 4.74 23.22
N ASP A 48 -3.44 4.11 23.67
CA ASP A 48 -3.84 4.16 25.07
C ASP A 48 -2.93 3.29 25.96
N LYS A 49 -2.96 3.56 27.27
CA LYS A 49 -2.17 2.84 28.29
C LYS A 49 -2.36 1.32 28.23
N ARG A 50 -3.58 0.84 27.96
CA ARG A 50 -3.89 -0.60 27.93
C ARG A 50 -3.26 -1.26 26.71
N MET A 51 -3.40 -0.64 25.54
CA MET A 51 -2.78 -1.09 24.30
C MET A 51 -1.25 -1.07 24.41
N ALA A 52 -0.69 0.02 24.93
CA ALA A 52 0.74 0.16 25.15
C ALA A 52 1.28 -0.94 26.06
N THR A 53 0.58 -1.20 27.16
CA THR A 53 0.91 -2.29 28.10
C THR A 53 0.82 -3.65 27.41
N ALA A 54 -0.18 -3.88 26.56
CA ALA A 54 -0.32 -5.14 25.83
C ALA A 54 0.83 -5.36 24.83
N LYS A 55 1.27 -4.29 24.13
CA LYS A 55 2.39 -4.37 23.18
C LYS A 55 3.71 -4.73 23.86
N ILE A 56 4.08 -4.02 24.93
CA ILE A 56 5.33 -4.32 25.64
C ILE A 56 5.30 -5.72 26.26
N MET A 57 4.15 -6.16 26.78
CA MET A 57 4.00 -7.51 27.34
C MET A 57 4.17 -8.59 26.27
N ASN A 58 3.59 -8.40 25.10
CA ASN A 58 3.75 -9.33 23.97
C ASN A 58 5.21 -9.42 23.51
N ASP A 59 5.89 -8.27 23.36
CA ASP A 59 7.31 -8.25 23.00
C ASP A 59 8.17 -8.95 24.06
N LEU A 60 7.94 -8.68 25.34
CA LEU A 60 8.66 -9.33 26.45
C LEU A 60 8.42 -10.85 26.48
N GLU A 61 7.21 -11.33 26.17
CA GLU A 61 6.88 -12.76 26.10
C GLU A 61 7.56 -13.44 24.91
N LEU A 62 7.61 -12.79 23.74
CA LEU A 62 8.33 -13.28 22.56
C LEU A 62 9.84 -13.38 22.83
N ILE A 63 10.44 -12.32 23.37
CA ILE A 63 11.87 -12.28 23.73
C ILE A 63 12.16 -13.34 24.79
N GLN A 64 11.34 -13.44 25.83
CA GLN A 64 11.53 -14.43 26.88
C GLN A 64 11.43 -15.86 26.32
N THR A 65 10.54 -16.12 25.37
CA THR A 65 10.38 -17.46 24.76
C THR A 65 11.60 -17.84 23.91
N ALA A 66 12.10 -16.92 23.06
CA ALA A 66 13.21 -17.21 22.17
C ALA A 66 14.58 -17.21 22.86
N LEU A 67 14.77 -16.32 23.85
CA LEU A 67 16.07 -16.02 24.45
C LEU A 67 16.15 -16.45 25.93
N ILE A 68 15.29 -17.37 26.39
CA ILE A 68 15.26 -17.84 27.79
C ILE A 68 16.59 -18.42 28.27
N HIS A 69 17.38 -18.94 27.32
CA HIS A 69 18.66 -19.57 27.57
C HIS A 69 19.76 -18.56 27.93
N ILE A 70 19.56 -17.27 27.67
CA ILE A 70 20.50 -16.19 27.99
C ILE A 70 20.14 -15.61 29.36
N PRO A 71 20.94 -15.86 30.43
CA PRO A 71 20.55 -15.54 31.81
C PRO A 71 20.27 -14.05 32.04
N LYS A 72 21.06 -13.18 31.37
CA LYS A 72 20.93 -11.72 31.47
C LYS A 72 19.58 -11.24 30.91
N ILE A 73 19.20 -11.71 29.72
CA ILE A 73 17.92 -11.39 29.08
C ILE A 73 16.77 -11.92 29.93
N LYS A 74 16.83 -13.18 30.37
CA LYS A 74 15.81 -13.79 31.24
C LYS A 74 15.59 -12.97 32.52
N SER A 75 16.66 -12.55 33.18
CA SER A 75 16.57 -11.73 34.40
C SER A 75 15.90 -10.39 34.09
N LYS A 76 16.34 -9.69 33.03
CA LYS A 76 15.87 -8.36 32.67
C LYS A 76 14.38 -8.37 32.25
N THR A 77 13.97 -9.29 31.39
CA THR A 77 12.58 -9.42 30.95
C THR A 77 11.66 -9.77 32.12
N THR A 78 12.10 -10.66 33.02
CA THR A 78 11.35 -11.00 34.24
C THR A 78 11.14 -9.78 35.13
N THR A 79 12.16 -8.94 35.32
CA THR A 79 12.04 -7.69 36.08
C THR A 79 11.06 -6.72 35.43
N MET A 80 11.15 -6.50 34.11
CA MET A 80 10.22 -5.61 33.39
C MET A 80 8.78 -6.11 33.45
N ILE A 81 8.55 -7.41 33.21
CA ILE A 81 7.23 -8.06 33.36
C ILE A 81 6.70 -7.85 34.78
N SER A 82 7.56 -8.01 35.81
CA SER A 82 7.17 -7.80 37.20
C SER A 82 6.74 -6.35 37.47
N LEU A 83 7.48 -5.37 36.95
CA LEU A 83 7.16 -3.94 37.08
C LEU A 83 5.81 -3.58 36.44
N ILE A 84 5.53 -4.16 35.29
CA ILE A 84 4.26 -3.96 34.57
C ILE A 84 3.11 -4.64 35.32
N ARG A 85 3.25 -5.93 35.68
CA ARG A 85 2.20 -6.71 36.36
C ARG A 85 1.87 -6.17 37.76
N LYS A 86 2.88 -5.73 38.51
CA LYS A 86 2.68 -5.12 39.84
C LYS A 86 2.15 -3.68 39.79
N LYS A 87 1.91 -3.13 38.60
CA LYS A 87 1.54 -1.71 38.40
C LYS A 87 2.47 -0.79 39.18
N SER A 88 3.79 -0.98 39.01
CA SER A 88 4.79 -0.25 39.79
C SER A 88 4.53 1.25 39.77
N GLN A 89 4.81 1.92 40.89
CA GLN A 89 4.63 3.37 41.03
C GLN A 89 5.28 4.14 39.87
N VAL A 90 6.43 3.67 39.40
CA VAL A 90 7.18 4.26 38.26
C VAL A 90 6.35 4.27 36.98
N VAL A 91 5.69 3.15 36.65
CA VAL A 91 4.84 3.06 35.44
C VAL A 91 3.59 3.92 35.62
N SER A 92 2.97 3.92 36.81
CA SER A 92 1.81 4.77 37.09
C SER A 92 2.14 6.25 36.98
N THR A 93 3.22 6.71 37.59
CA THR A 93 3.69 8.10 37.54
C THR A 93 4.07 8.53 36.12
N PHE A 94 4.66 7.64 35.31
CA PHE A 94 4.88 7.92 33.89
C PHE A 94 3.58 8.22 33.15
N TRP A 95 2.58 7.33 33.28
CA TRP A 95 1.30 7.54 32.63
C TRP A 95 0.59 8.78 33.18
N GLU A 96 0.59 9.02 34.48
CA GLU A 96 0.00 10.24 35.07
C GLU A 96 0.64 11.52 34.51
N LYS A 97 1.97 11.53 34.35
CA LYS A 97 2.71 12.67 33.80
C LYS A 97 2.38 12.93 32.32
N HIS A 98 2.20 11.87 31.53
CA HIS A 98 2.02 11.98 30.07
C HIS A 98 0.56 11.86 29.61
N THR A 99 -0.40 11.52 30.49
CA THR A 99 -1.82 11.35 30.12
C THR A 99 -2.39 12.61 29.49
N LEU A 100 -2.13 13.79 30.06
CA LEU A 100 -2.64 15.05 29.52
C LEU A 100 -2.07 15.37 28.14
N GLU A 101 -0.77 15.14 27.93
CA GLU A 101 -0.13 15.33 26.62
C GLU A 101 -0.72 14.37 25.57
N LEU A 102 -0.91 13.10 25.93
CA LEU A 102 -1.49 12.09 25.05
C LEU A 102 -2.97 12.34 24.75
N GLU A 103 -3.74 12.80 25.75
CA GLU A 103 -5.13 13.21 25.57
C GLU A 103 -5.23 14.39 24.63
N MET A 104 -4.36 15.40 24.77
CA MET A 104 -4.27 16.53 23.84
C MET A 104 -3.96 16.06 22.42
N VAL A 105 -2.94 15.20 22.24
CA VAL A 105 -2.58 14.66 20.92
C VAL A 105 -3.72 13.82 20.31
N SER A 106 -4.41 13.01 21.11
CA SER A 106 -5.58 12.23 20.67
C SER A 106 -6.77 13.12 20.30
N LEU A 107 -7.04 14.18 21.08
CA LEU A 107 -8.08 15.17 20.81
C LEU A 107 -7.79 15.93 19.52
N ASP A 108 -6.54 16.39 19.33
CA ASP A 108 -6.11 17.08 18.11
C ASP A 108 -6.29 16.19 16.88
N HIS A 109 -5.95 14.91 17.00
CA HIS A 109 -6.15 13.93 15.95
C HIS A 109 -7.65 13.69 15.66
N LYS A 110 -8.49 13.48 16.68
CA LYS A 110 -9.95 13.31 16.51
C LYS A 110 -10.63 14.54 15.91
N LEU A 111 -10.22 15.73 16.33
CA LEU A 111 -10.67 17.00 15.78
C LEU A 111 -10.21 17.18 14.33
N TYR A 112 -9.02 16.70 14.00
CA TYR A 112 -8.52 16.68 12.62
C TYR A 112 -9.38 15.79 11.71
N VAL A 113 -9.70 14.58 12.14
CA VAL A 113 -10.56 13.65 11.39
C VAL A 113 -11.97 14.24 11.18
N ARG A 114 -12.66 14.66 12.25
CA ARG A 114 -14.02 15.22 12.16
C ARG A 114 -14.11 16.46 11.29
N LYS A 115 -13.11 17.33 11.37
CA LYS A 115 -13.08 18.54 10.55
C LYS A 115 -12.87 18.22 9.07
N THR A 116 -12.01 17.26 8.77
CA THR A 116 -11.78 16.82 7.38
C THR A 116 -13.08 16.27 6.79
N GLN A 117 -13.83 15.48 7.55
CA GLN A 117 -15.14 14.97 7.15
C GLN A 117 -16.14 16.10 6.82
N ALA A 118 -16.28 17.10 7.69
CA ALA A 118 -17.21 18.22 7.47
C ALA A 118 -16.87 19.04 6.20
N LEU A 119 -15.58 19.22 5.89
CA LEU A 119 -15.15 19.94 4.68
C LEU A 119 -15.45 19.17 3.39
N LEU A 120 -15.37 17.85 3.44
CA LEU A 120 -15.73 17.00 2.30
C LEU A 120 -17.25 17.03 2.05
N GLU A 121 -18.06 17.06 3.11
CA GLU A 121 -19.51 17.22 3.02
C GLU A 121 -19.90 18.58 2.41
N GLU A 122 -19.24 19.67 2.82
CA GLU A 122 -19.45 21.01 2.24
C GLU A 122 -19.03 21.08 0.77
N GLU A 123 -17.88 20.50 0.41
CA GLU A 123 -17.41 20.46 -0.98
C GLU A 123 -18.34 19.63 -1.88
N ALA A 124 -18.86 18.51 -1.38
CA ALA A 124 -19.86 17.71 -2.08
C ALA A 124 -21.16 18.50 -2.32
N LEU A 125 -21.61 19.27 -1.33
CA LEU A 125 -22.80 20.13 -1.45
C LEU A 125 -22.57 21.25 -2.50
N ASN A 126 -21.39 21.87 -2.50
CA ASN A 126 -21.03 22.93 -3.44
C ASN A 126 -20.89 22.42 -4.89
N ARG A 127 -20.36 21.20 -5.09
CA ARG A 127 -20.31 20.57 -6.42
C ARG A 127 -21.69 20.27 -6.98
N SER A 128 -22.67 19.96 -6.13
CA SER A 128 -24.06 19.75 -6.55
C SER A 128 -24.72 21.06 -7.02
N THR A 129 -24.33 22.20 -6.45
CA THR A 129 -24.87 23.52 -6.81
C THR A 129 -24.22 24.13 -8.06
N ILE A 130 -22.93 23.86 -8.29
CA ILE A 130 -22.19 24.38 -9.47
C ILE A 130 -22.66 23.69 -10.77
N LYS A 131 -22.99 22.39 -10.74
CA LYS A 131 -23.59 21.69 -11.90
C LYS A 131 -24.93 22.30 -12.35
N ARG A 132 -25.62 23.05 -11.48
CA ARG A 132 -26.88 23.73 -11.82
C ARG A 132 -26.70 25.10 -12.46
N LYS A 133 -25.50 25.70 -12.40
CA LYS A 133 -25.23 27.07 -12.88
C LYS A 133 -24.39 27.15 -14.17
N GLN A 134 -23.73 26.08 -14.60
CA GLN A 134 -22.85 26.11 -15.78
C GLN A 134 -23.55 26.00 -17.15
N ASN A 135 -24.88 26.01 -17.22
CA ASN A 135 -25.60 26.04 -18.50
C ASN A 135 -25.76 27.43 -19.12
N ASN A 136 -25.30 28.51 -18.49
CA ASN A 136 -25.41 29.86 -19.05
C ASN A 136 -24.20 30.71 -18.73
N SER A 137 -23.26 30.81 -19.68
CA SER A 137 -22.51 32.03 -20.07
C SER A 137 -21.10 31.66 -20.57
N SER A 138 -20.90 31.92 -21.85
CA SER A 138 -19.60 31.97 -22.51
C SER A 138 -19.05 33.39 -22.42
N LEU A 139 -17.75 33.49 -22.11
CA LEU A 139 -16.75 34.45 -22.61
C LEU A 139 -15.67 34.61 -21.54
N VAL A 140 -14.45 34.17 -21.84
CA VAL A 140 -13.25 34.49 -21.03
C VAL A 140 -12.15 35.05 -21.95
N PRO A 141 -11.56 36.20 -21.59
CA PRO A 141 -10.46 36.81 -22.33
C PRO A 141 -9.09 36.25 -21.93
N LYS A 142 -8.15 36.30 -22.88
CA LYS A 142 -6.74 35.89 -22.73
C LYS A 142 -5.93 36.96 -21.99
N SER A 143 -5.22 36.63 -20.91
CA SER A 143 -4.02 37.37 -20.51
C SER A 143 -3.07 36.63 -19.53
N SER A 144 -1.77 36.79 -19.79
CA SER A 144 -0.57 36.60 -18.94
C SER A 144 -0.21 35.20 -18.36
N LYS A 145 0.65 34.46 -19.07
CA LYS A 145 1.21 33.14 -18.69
C LYS A 145 2.23 33.15 -17.53
N LYS A 146 2.75 34.30 -17.10
CA LYS A 146 3.84 34.35 -16.11
C LYS A 146 3.38 34.31 -14.64
N ARG A 147 2.12 34.68 -14.32
CA ARG A 147 1.63 34.71 -12.93
C ARG A 147 1.20 33.35 -12.37
N GLY A 148 0.89 32.36 -13.21
CA GLY A 148 0.36 31.07 -12.74
C GLY A 148 1.41 30.14 -12.12
N VAL A 149 2.68 30.30 -12.49
CA VAL A 149 3.77 29.37 -12.14
C VAL A 149 4.39 29.72 -10.78
N ASP A 150 4.64 31.01 -10.50
CA ASP A 150 5.09 31.47 -9.17
C ASP A 150 4.10 31.07 -8.05
N ILE A 151 2.81 30.93 -8.37
CA ILE A 151 1.78 30.49 -7.40
C ILE A 151 1.94 29.01 -7.03
N GLN A 152 2.42 28.15 -7.93
CA GLN A 152 2.50 26.70 -7.71
C GLN A 152 3.68 26.29 -6.83
N ILE A 153 4.81 27.01 -6.90
CA ILE A 153 5.97 26.76 -6.02
C ILE A 153 5.59 26.96 -4.54
N HIS A 154 4.66 27.87 -4.26
CA HIS A 154 4.17 28.13 -2.91
C HIS A 154 3.07 27.17 -2.43
N GLN A 155 2.55 26.30 -3.30
CA GLN A 155 1.56 25.29 -2.89
C GLN A 155 2.20 24.24 -1.96
N ILE A 156 1.38 23.71 -1.06
CA ILE A 156 1.76 22.73 -0.04
C ILE A 156 0.75 21.58 -0.12
N GLU A 157 1.25 20.35 -0.05
CA GLU A 157 0.44 19.14 0.09
C GLU A 157 0.35 18.73 1.56
N TYR A 158 -0.80 18.20 1.98
CA TYR A 158 -1.10 17.87 3.38
C TYR A 158 -1.18 16.35 3.56
N ASP A 159 -0.09 15.64 3.25
CA ASP A 159 0.04 14.18 3.44
C ASP A 159 0.32 13.78 4.91
N SER A 160 0.63 14.75 5.77
CA SER A 160 1.02 14.57 7.18
C SER A 160 2.31 13.76 7.39
N ILE A 161 3.19 13.66 6.39
CA ILE A 161 4.47 12.95 6.49
C ILE A 161 5.61 13.95 6.48
N THR A 162 6.28 14.12 7.61
CA THR A 162 7.47 14.96 7.73
C THR A 162 8.73 14.15 7.50
N VAL A 163 9.68 14.76 6.78
CA VAL A 163 11.02 14.21 6.56
C VAL A 163 11.97 14.88 7.55
N PRO A 164 12.89 14.15 8.22
CA PRO A 164 13.82 14.75 9.16
C PRO A 164 14.58 15.94 8.56
N GLY A 165 14.57 17.07 9.27
CA GLY A 165 15.21 18.31 8.82
C GLY A 165 14.47 19.07 7.71
N SER A 166 13.22 18.72 7.39
CA SER A 166 12.38 19.46 6.44
C SER A 166 11.16 20.09 7.15
N ASP A 167 10.89 21.36 6.84
CA ASP A 167 9.71 22.09 7.31
C ASP A 167 8.44 21.82 6.49
N VAL A 168 8.59 21.07 5.40
CA VAL A 168 7.49 20.71 4.50
C VAL A 168 7.34 19.20 4.38
N SER A 169 6.14 18.78 4.01
CA SER A 169 5.81 17.37 3.83
C SER A 169 6.56 16.70 2.70
N LEU A 170 6.69 15.37 2.78
CA LEU A 170 7.28 14.52 1.75
C LEU A 170 6.67 14.73 0.37
N ALA A 171 5.33 14.72 0.27
CA ALA A 171 4.62 14.98 -0.98
C ALA A 171 4.91 16.38 -1.54
N THR A 172 5.04 17.39 -0.67
CA THR A 172 5.40 18.75 -1.10
C THR A 172 6.79 18.79 -1.71
N ILE A 173 7.77 18.12 -1.08
CA ILE A 173 9.17 18.07 -1.56
C ILE A 173 9.22 17.51 -2.99
N ILE A 174 8.63 16.33 -3.22
CA ILE A 174 8.68 15.68 -4.54
C ILE A 174 7.91 16.45 -5.62
N LYS A 175 6.77 17.08 -5.26
CA LYS A 175 5.97 17.88 -6.20
C LYS A 175 6.66 19.17 -6.60
N ARG A 176 7.27 19.88 -5.65
CA ARG A 176 8.05 21.10 -5.94
C ARG A 176 9.22 20.79 -6.87
N LYS A 177 9.96 19.72 -6.58
CA LYS A 177 11.05 19.29 -7.47
C LYS A 177 10.55 18.95 -8.88
N ALA A 178 9.39 18.33 -8.97
CA ALA A 178 8.79 18.01 -10.25
C ALA A 178 8.33 19.25 -11.04
N VAL A 179 7.81 20.28 -10.36
CA VAL A 179 7.47 21.58 -10.98
C VAL A 179 8.74 22.27 -11.52
N GLU A 180 9.85 22.27 -10.78
CA GLU A 180 11.12 22.82 -11.28
C GLU A 180 11.61 22.14 -12.57
N PHE A 181 11.48 20.82 -12.65
CA PHE A 181 11.80 20.10 -13.90
C PHE A 181 10.77 20.37 -14.99
N HIS A 182 9.49 20.55 -14.64
CA HIS A 182 8.44 20.88 -15.60
C HIS A 182 8.67 22.23 -16.27
N GLU A 183 9.13 23.23 -15.52
CA GLU A 183 9.50 24.54 -16.08
C GLU A 183 10.58 24.41 -17.15
N LYS A 184 11.63 23.62 -16.87
CA LYS A 184 12.68 23.32 -17.86
C LYS A 184 12.11 22.57 -19.06
N PHE A 185 11.24 21.59 -18.82
CA PHE A 185 10.60 20.81 -19.86
C PHE A 185 9.71 21.65 -20.79
N VAL A 186 8.99 22.64 -20.26
CA VAL A 186 8.15 23.55 -21.05
C VAL A 186 8.99 24.48 -21.93
N LEU A 187 10.18 24.88 -21.47
CA LEU A 187 11.11 25.72 -22.24
C LEU A 187 11.83 24.93 -23.34
N SER A 188 12.32 23.74 -22.99
CA SER A 188 13.00 22.83 -23.92
C SER A 188 12.77 21.37 -23.49
N PRO A 189 11.85 20.64 -24.16
CA PRO A 189 11.53 19.26 -23.79
C PRO A 189 12.72 18.30 -23.82
N ASP A 190 13.69 18.56 -24.70
CA ASP A 190 14.85 17.69 -24.93
C ASP A 190 16.01 17.95 -23.95
N ASP A 191 15.93 19.02 -23.15
CA ASP A 191 16.97 19.35 -22.15
C ASP A 191 16.92 18.43 -20.93
N LEU A 192 15.80 17.73 -20.70
CA LEU A 192 15.69 16.78 -19.60
C LEU A 192 16.22 15.40 -19.98
N THR A 193 17.14 14.90 -19.15
CA THR A 193 17.53 13.48 -19.20
C THR A 193 16.32 12.57 -18.92
N PRO A 194 16.35 11.29 -19.35
CA PRO A 194 15.27 10.34 -19.05
C PRO A 194 14.96 10.22 -17.55
N ARG A 195 15.98 10.31 -16.68
CA ARG A 195 15.81 10.27 -15.22
C ARG A 195 15.14 11.53 -14.68
N GLN A 196 15.55 12.71 -15.11
CA GLN A 196 14.88 13.96 -14.72
C GLN A 196 13.43 14.00 -15.21
N ARG A 197 13.16 13.51 -16.43
CA ARG A 197 11.79 13.37 -16.94
C ARG A 197 10.97 12.37 -16.12
N LYS A 198 11.57 11.28 -15.65
CA LYS A 198 10.92 10.34 -14.72
C LYS A 198 10.61 11.01 -13.38
N ILE A 199 11.55 11.72 -12.77
CA ILE A 199 11.33 12.47 -11.51
C ILE A 199 10.18 13.48 -11.68
N MET A 200 10.23 14.28 -12.75
CA MET A 200 9.19 15.24 -13.10
C MET A 200 7.82 14.58 -13.22
N SER A 201 7.71 13.58 -14.08
CA SER A 201 6.42 12.96 -14.37
C SER A 201 5.84 12.15 -13.21
N ALA A 202 6.68 11.52 -12.38
CA ALA A 202 6.26 10.87 -11.14
C ALA A 202 5.79 11.89 -10.10
N GLY A 203 6.57 12.94 -9.82
CA GLY A 203 6.21 13.94 -8.82
C GLY A 203 4.99 14.78 -9.21
N LEU A 204 4.83 15.16 -10.49
CA LEU A 204 3.61 15.82 -10.98
C LEU A 204 2.37 14.91 -10.89
N SER A 205 2.57 13.59 -10.89
CA SER A 205 1.52 12.60 -10.66
C SER A 205 1.40 12.23 -9.17
N SER A 206 2.08 12.94 -8.26
CA SER A 206 2.06 12.68 -6.82
C SER A 206 2.64 11.32 -6.39
N ILE A 207 3.56 10.77 -7.19
CA ILE A 207 4.17 9.45 -6.95
C ILE A 207 5.57 9.60 -6.34
N LEU A 208 5.77 8.97 -5.19
CA LEU A 208 7.08 8.61 -4.64
C LEU A 208 7.48 7.24 -5.16
N ASP A 209 8.55 7.19 -5.94
CA ASP A 209 9.08 5.98 -6.54
C ASP A 209 10.22 5.39 -5.71
N LEU A 210 9.87 4.41 -4.86
CA LEU A 210 10.85 3.62 -4.08
C LEU A 210 11.31 2.37 -4.85
N THR A 211 10.86 2.18 -6.09
CA THR A 211 11.33 1.06 -6.93
C THR A 211 12.71 1.32 -7.53
N ASP A 212 13.10 2.60 -7.67
CA ASP A 212 14.38 3.02 -8.24
C ASP A 212 15.31 3.60 -7.16
N GLN A 213 16.22 2.77 -6.67
CA GLN A 213 17.17 3.11 -5.61
C GLN A 213 18.45 3.80 -6.12
N SER A 214 18.54 4.06 -7.43
CA SER A 214 19.72 4.67 -8.04
C SER A 214 19.89 6.14 -7.62
N PHE A 215 21.13 6.62 -7.60
CA PHE A 215 21.41 8.03 -7.25
C PHE A 215 20.77 9.03 -8.19
N GLY A 216 20.44 8.65 -9.44
CA GLY A 216 19.79 9.54 -10.39
C GLY A 216 18.26 9.55 -10.29
N SER A 217 17.65 8.81 -9.37
CA SER A 217 16.20 8.76 -9.17
C SER A 217 15.70 9.88 -8.25
N GLN A 218 14.46 9.79 -7.77
CA GLN A 218 13.95 10.66 -6.71
C GLN A 218 14.79 10.60 -5.43
N ARG A 219 15.62 9.57 -5.23
CA ARG A 219 16.63 9.53 -4.17
C ARG A 219 17.52 10.78 -4.15
N SER A 220 17.86 11.34 -5.31
CA SER A 220 18.69 12.56 -5.43
C SER A 220 18.08 13.81 -4.79
N ILE A 221 16.78 13.78 -4.47
CA ILE A 221 16.07 14.90 -3.86
C ILE A 221 16.34 14.97 -2.35
N PHE A 222 16.83 13.88 -1.75
CA PHE A 222 16.97 13.70 -0.32
C PHE A 222 18.41 13.45 0.08
N THR A 223 18.75 13.74 1.34
CA THR A 223 20.00 13.23 1.92
C THR A 223 19.92 11.71 2.09
N ALA A 224 21.07 11.05 2.30
CA ALA A 224 21.09 9.60 2.54
C ALA A 224 20.22 9.21 3.76
N GLU A 225 20.37 9.93 4.87
CA GLU A 225 19.60 9.71 6.10
C GLU A 225 18.10 9.89 5.89
N GLN A 226 17.70 10.93 5.14
CA GLN A 226 16.29 11.16 4.81
C GLN A 226 15.73 10.04 3.93
N TRP A 227 16.50 9.60 2.93
CA TRP A 227 16.09 8.51 2.06
C TRP A 227 15.95 7.19 2.81
N ASP A 228 16.89 6.87 3.69
CA ASP A 228 16.84 5.67 4.54
C ASP A 228 15.62 5.72 5.47
N TYR A 229 15.36 6.87 6.10
CA TYR A 229 14.15 7.10 6.90
C TYR A 229 12.87 6.84 6.08
N ILE A 230 12.77 7.39 4.86
CA ILE A 230 11.62 7.21 3.98
C ILE A 230 11.43 5.72 3.62
N ASN A 231 12.50 5.01 3.30
CA ASN A 231 12.42 3.58 2.98
C ASN A 231 11.94 2.78 4.19
N VAL A 232 12.52 2.98 5.37
CA VAL A 232 12.09 2.29 6.61
C VAL A 232 10.62 2.59 6.93
N TYR A 233 10.21 3.86 6.83
CA TYR A 233 8.84 4.28 7.11
C TYR A 233 7.80 3.56 6.23
N PHE A 234 8.07 3.44 4.91
CA PHE A 234 7.18 2.72 4.00
C PHE A 234 7.45 1.21 3.95
N GLU A 235 8.59 0.73 4.46
CA GLU A 235 8.85 -0.69 4.60
C GLU A 235 7.80 -1.30 5.53
N GLU A 236 7.66 -0.72 6.73
CA GLU A 236 6.73 -1.16 7.77
C GLU A 236 5.26 -0.93 7.40
N ARG A 237 4.94 0.22 6.80
CA ARG A 237 3.53 0.59 6.54
C ARG A 237 2.91 -0.14 5.36
N LEU A 238 3.71 -0.53 4.39
CA LEU A 238 3.24 -1.16 3.15
C LEU A 238 3.64 -2.63 3.11
N ILE A 239 3.67 -3.32 4.24
CA ILE A 239 3.96 -4.76 4.31
C ILE A 239 2.84 -5.54 3.61
N ILE A 240 3.23 -6.50 2.77
CA ILE A 240 2.30 -7.47 2.18
C ILE A 240 2.57 -8.82 2.84
N LYS A 241 1.50 -9.47 3.31
CA LYS A 241 1.62 -10.81 3.87
C LYS A 241 1.96 -11.80 2.77
N ARG A 242 3.21 -12.24 2.76
CA ARG A 242 3.70 -13.23 1.81
C ARG A 242 2.98 -14.57 1.97
N HIS A 243 2.73 -15.23 0.84
CA HIS A 243 2.26 -16.59 0.79
C HIS A 243 3.35 -17.55 1.26
N ALA A 244 3.04 -18.35 2.29
CA ALA A 244 3.92 -19.44 2.72
C ALA A 244 3.82 -20.59 1.71
N LEU A 245 4.94 -20.94 1.08
CA LEU A 245 4.98 -22.01 0.10
C LEU A 245 4.98 -23.37 0.79
N ASP A 246 4.14 -24.29 0.32
CA ASP A 246 4.11 -25.66 0.86
C ASP A 246 5.44 -26.41 0.71
N ASP A 247 5.77 -27.19 1.73
CA ASP A 247 6.95 -28.05 1.74
C ASP A 247 6.99 -29.03 0.57
N ASP A 248 5.83 -29.56 0.16
CA ASP A 248 5.71 -30.44 -1.01
C ASP A 248 6.26 -29.76 -2.28
N ILE A 249 5.98 -28.47 -2.47
CA ILE A 249 6.43 -27.71 -3.64
C ILE A 249 7.93 -27.46 -3.53
N SER A 250 8.41 -27.01 -2.38
CA SER A 250 9.84 -26.79 -2.12
C SER A 250 10.68 -28.06 -2.29
N ASN A 251 10.19 -29.19 -1.79
CA ASN A 251 10.85 -30.49 -1.94
C ASN A 251 10.83 -30.96 -3.40
N THR A 252 9.75 -30.70 -4.13
CA THR A 252 9.67 -31.00 -5.57
C THR A 252 10.73 -30.23 -6.35
N ILE A 253 10.93 -28.94 -6.07
CA ILE A 253 11.96 -28.12 -6.72
C ILE A 253 13.35 -28.71 -6.48
N LYS A 254 13.66 -29.10 -5.24
CA LYS A 254 14.93 -29.76 -4.90
C LYS A 254 15.13 -31.08 -5.64
N ILE A 255 14.07 -31.90 -5.74
CA ILE A 255 14.11 -33.18 -6.48
C ILE A 255 14.38 -32.91 -7.96
N VAL A 256 13.64 -31.99 -8.57
CA VAL A 256 13.82 -31.59 -9.97
C VAL A 256 15.25 -31.10 -10.22
N GLN A 257 15.76 -30.22 -9.37
CA GLN A 257 17.13 -29.71 -9.47
C GLN A 257 18.16 -30.83 -9.42
N ASN A 258 18.03 -31.76 -8.48
CA ASN A 258 18.94 -32.90 -8.33
C ASN A 258 18.85 -33.87 -9.52
N THR A 259 17.64 -34.14 -10.03
CA THR A 259 17.45 -34.96 -11.23
C THR A 259 18.18 -34.34 -12.42
N LEU A 260 17.98 -33.05 -12.68
CA LEU A 260 18.66 -32.35 -13.77
C LEU A 260 20.18 -32.30 -13.58
N ARG A 261 20.67 -32.17 -12.34
CA ARG A 261 22.10 -32.19 -12.06
C ARG A 261 22.73 -33.56 -12.33
N LEU A 262 22.01 -34.65 -12.07
CA LEU A 262 22.52 -36.01 -12.23
C LEU A 262 22.48 -36.49 -13.69
N SER A 263 21.37 -36.22 -14.40
CA SER A 263 21.14 -36.79 -15.74
C SER A 263 20.93 -35.77 -16.84
N ASN A 264 20.70 -34.49 -16.51
CA ASN A 264 20.26 -33.45 -17.44
C ASN A 264 18.97 -33.85 -18.23
N ASP A 265 18.15 -34.71 -17.64
CA ASP A 265 16.92 -35.23 -18.24
C ASP A 265 15.70 -34.37 -17.87
N TYR A 266 15.38 -33.43 -18.73
CA TYR A 266 14.22 -32.55 -18.57
C TYR A 266 12.88 -33.29 -18.71
N GLU A 267 12.81 -34.33 -19.53
CA GLU A 267 11.58 -35.10 -19.74
C GLU A 267 11.20 -35.82 -18.44
N CYS A 268 12.15 -36.51 -17.82
CA CYS A 268 11.97 -37.17 -16.52
C CYS A 268 11.50 -36.18 -15.43
N ALA A 269 12.14 -35.00 -15.34
CA ALA A 269 11.75 -33.97 -14.38
C ALA A 269 10.32 -33.43 -14.66
N ILE A 270 9.97 -33.22 -15.92
CA ILE A 270 8.63 -32.76 -16.33
C ILE A 270 7.57 -33.81 -16.01
N GLU A 271 7.82 -35.08 -16.29
CA GLU A 271 6.91 -36.19 -15.95
C GLU A 271 6.65 -36.28 -14.46
N TYR A 272 7.70 -36.12 -13.63
CA TYR A 272 7.57 -36.10 -12.18
C TYR A 272 6.64 -34.97 -11.71
N VAL A 273 6.87 -33.74 -12.20
CA VAL A 273 6.03 -32.58 -11.88
C VAL A 273 4.59 -32.78 -12.38
N ASP A 274 4.39 -33.42 -13.54
CA ASP A 274 3.05 -33.71 -14.07
C ASP A 274 2.25 -34.67 -13.19
N LYS A 275 2.89 -35.72 -12.64
CA LYS A 275 2.26 -36.66 -11.71
C LYS A 275 1.76 -35.93 -10.47
N LEU A 276 2.56 -35.02 -9.91
CA LEU A 276 2.17 -34.19 -8.77
C LEU A 276 1.04 -33.22 -9.14
N LYS A 277 1.14 -32.55 -10.28
CA LYS A 277 0.06 -31.68 -10.79
C LYS A 277 -1.27 -32.43 -10.90
N GLN A 278 -1.27 -33.67 -11.43
CA GLN A 278 -2.47 -34.50 -11.53
C GLN A 278 -3.02 -34.86 -10.15
N LYS A 279 -2.15 -35.27 -9.21
CA LYS A 279 -2.51 -35.56 -7.81
C LYS A 279 -3.27 -34.42 -7.15
N TYR A 280 -2.80 -33.17 -7.31
CA TYR A 280 -3.40 -32.01 -6.64
C TYR A 280 -4.50 -31.31 -7.45
N SER A 281 -4.71 -31.67 -8.72
CA SER A 281 -5.67 -30.99 -9.62
C SER A 281 -7.10 -30.88 -9.09
N LYS A 282 -7.53 -31.85 -8.26
CA LYS A 282 -8.88 -31.91 -7.68
C LYS A 282 -8.94 -31.42 -6.24
N SER A 283 -7.85 -31.57 -5.47
CA SER A 283 -7.82 -31.31 -4.03
C SER A 283 -7.29 -29.92 -3.68
N ASP A 284 -6.32 -29.42 -4.43
CA ASP A 284 -5.65 -28.14 -4.15
C ASP A 284 -5.28 -27.43 -5.46
N LYS A 285 -6.14 -26.48 -5.84
CA LYS A 285 -5.97 -25.69 -7.06
C LYS A 285 -4.72 -24.81 -7.02
N LEU A 286 -4.27 -24.38 -5.83
CA LEU A 286 -3.10 -23.50 -5.70
C LEU A 286 -1.81 -24.29 -5.89
N LYS A 287 -1.68 -25.47 -5.26
CA LYS A 287 -0.59 -26.42 -5.52
C LYS A 287 -0.55 -26.84 -6.98
N ALA A 288 -1.71 -27.18 -7.55
CA ALA A 288 -1.79 -27.52 -8.97
C ALA A 288 -1.35 -26.36 -9.88
N THR A 289 -1.58 -25.10 -9.48
CA THR A 289 -1.08 -23.91 -10.18
C THR A 289 0.45 -23.83 -10.08
N ALA A 290 1.01 -24.00 -8.88
CA ALA A 290 2.47 -23.97 -8.68
C ALA A 290 3.19 -25.02 -9.55
N PHE A 291 2.70 -26.26 -9.58
CA PHE A 291 3.28 -27.32 -10.44
C PHE A 291 3.14 -27.03 -11.93
N LYS A 292 2.07 -26.36 -12.38
CA LYS A 292 1.98 -25.89 -13.78
C LYS A 292 3.07 -24.87 -14.11
N ILE A 293 3.35 -23.95 -13.19
CA ILE A 293 4.40 -22.94 -13.37
C ILE A 293 5.79 -23.59 -13.39
N ILE A 294 6.08 -24.50 -12.46
CA ILE A 294 7.35 -25.26 -12.46
C ILE A 294 7.53 -25.99 -13.80
N LYS A 295 6.49 -26.69 -14.26
CA LYS A 295 6.52 -27.38 -15.56
C LYS A 295 6.81 -26.43 -16.72
N HIS A 296 6.18 -25.25 -16.74
CA HIS A 296 6.42 -24.26 -17.79
C HIS A 296 7.87 -23.76 -17.79
N ILE A 297 8.42 -23.48 -16.60
CA ILE A 297 9.81 -23.07 -16.46
C ILE A 297 10.75 -24.15 -17.00
N LEU A 298 10.55 -25.42 -16.63
CA LEU A 298 11.36 -26.53 -17.15
C LEU A 298 11.29 -26.64 -18.68
N LYS A 299 10.09 -26.53 -19.26
CA LYS A 299 9.92 -26.51 -20.72
C LYS A 299 10.63 -25.33 -21.37
N THR A 300 10.64 -24.18 -20.70
CA THR A 300 11.30 -22.96 -21.17
C THR A 300 12.82 -23.12 -21.15
N MET A 301 13.37 -23.70 -20.09
CA MET A 301 14.80 -24.02 -19.98
C MET A 301 15.24 -24.96 -21.11
N ASP A 302 14.49 -26.03 -21.35
CA ASP A 302 14.78 -27.05 -22.33
C ASP A 302 14.63 -26.54 -23.79
N ASN A 303 13.45 -26.04 -24.14
CA ASN A 303 13.11 -25.73 -25.53
C ASN A 303 13.48 -24.30 -25.95
N TYR A 304 13.56 -23.39 -24.98
CA TYR A 304 13.76 -21.96 -25.20
C TYR A 304 14.99 -21.41 -24.48
N GLY A 305 15.99 -22.25 -24.17
CA GLY A 305 17.24 -21.82 -23.53
C GLY A 305 17.95 -20.67 -24.27
N HIS A 306 17.74 -20.54 -25.59
CA HIS A 306 18.26 -19.41 -26.38
C HIS A 306 17.61 -18.06 -26.06
N LEU A 307 16.41 -18.02 -25.48
CA LEU A 307 15.78 -16.81 -24.93
C LEU A 307 16.39 -16.44 -23.57
N LEU A 308 16.89 -17.44 -22.85
CA LEU A 308 17.45 -17.28 -21.51
C LEU A 308 18.94 -16.88 -21.55
N HIS A 309 19.58 -16.99 -22.72
CA HIS A 309 20.95 -16.57 -22.97
C HIS A 309 21.00 -15.38 -23.94
N GLU A 310 21.76 -14.34 -23.62
CA GLU A 310 21.85 -13.10 -24.42
C GLU A 310 22.56 -13.25 -25.79
N LYS A 311 22.86 -14.48 -26.22
CA LYS A 311 23.71 -14.76 -27.40
C LYS A 311 23.00 -14.53 -28.75
N LYS A 312 21.67 -14.50 -28.78
CA LYS A 312 20.88 -14.33 -30.02
C LYS A 312 20.06 -13.05 -30.01
N VAL A 313 19.77 -12.52 -31.20
CA VAL A 313 18.86 -11.38 -31.37
C VAL A 313 17.42 -11.87 -31.15
N VAL A 314 16.92 -11.70 -29.93
CA VAL A 314 15.53 -12.02 -29.55
C VAL A 314 14.67 -10.75 -29.66
N ARG A 315 13.42 -10.86 -30.12
CA ARG A 315 12.46 -9.74 -30.14
C ARG A 315 11.69 -9.67 -28.81
N GLU A 316 11.23 -8.47 -28.47
CA GLU A 316 10.43 -8.20 -27.27
C GLU A 316 9.18 -9.10 -27.18
N ASN A 317 8.45 -9.23 -28.29
CA ASN A 317 7.28 -10.09 -28.39
C ASN A 317 7.59 -11.60 -28.18
N GLU A 318 8.82 -12.04 -28.39
CA GLU A 318 9.20 -13.44 -28.14
C GLU A 318 9.31 -13.72 -26.64
N TYR A 319 9.91 -12.80 -25.88
CA TYR A 319 9.88 -12.85 -24.41
C TYR A 319 8.44 -12.81 -23.90
N MET A 320 7.66 -11.85 -24.39
CA MET A 320 6.26 -11.70 -23.98
C MET A 320 5.48 -13.00 -24.20
N ARG A 321 5.42 -13.48 -25.44
CA ARG A 321 4.57 -14.62 -25.81
C ARG A 321 5.06 -15.97 -25.25
N LEU A 322 6.36 -16.24 -25.32
CA LEU A 322 6.89 -17.59 -25.04
C LEU A 322 7.20 -17.81 -23.56
N ILE A 323 7.45 -16.73 -22.81
CA ILE A 323 7.79 -16.81 -21.39
C ILE A 323 6.65 -16.26 -20.54
N TRP A 324 6.36 -14.97 -20.71
CA TRP A 324 5.63 -14.19 -19.70
C TRP A 324 4.12 -14.32 -19.79
N SER A 325 3.53 -14.22 -21.00
CA SER A 325 2.07 -14.33 -21.21
C SER A 325 1.57 -15.65 -20.68
N TYR A 326 2.25 -16.74 -21.04
CA TYR A 326 1.84 -18.08 -20.61
C TYR A 326 1.98 -18.25 -19.09
N LEU A 327 3.05 -17.74 -18.47
CA LEU A 327 3.19 -17.77 -17.01
C LEU A 327 2.05 -17.00 -16.32
N LEU A 328 1.70 -15.82 -16.83
CA LEU A 328 0.59 -15.03 -16.30
C LEU A 328 -0.76 -15.73 -16.49
N GLU A 329 -1.00 -16.39 -17.64
CA GLU A 329 -2.22 -17.20 -17.87
C GLU A 329 -2.28 -18.45 -16.99
N LEU A 330 -1.14 -19.01 -16.58
CA LEU A 330 -1.13 -20.08 -15.58
C LEU A 330 -1.52 -19.55 -14.19
N LEU A 331 -1.09 -18.34 -13.83
CA LEU A 331 -1.49 -17.68 -12.59
C LEU A 331 -2.96 -17.26 -12.63
N PHE A 332 -3.40 -16.66 -13.73
CA PHE A 332 -4.73 -16.10 -13.94
C PHE A 332 -5.36 -16.77 -15.18
N PRO A 333 -5.94 -17.96 -15.01
CA PRO A 333 -6.51 -18.71 -16.14
C PRO A 333 -7.68 -17.95 -16.77
N PRO A 334 -7.91 -18.06 -18.10
CA PRO A 334 -8.99 -17.34 -18.79
C PRO A 334 -10.40 -17.59 -18.25
N LYS A 335 -10.63 -18.74 -17.61
CA LYS A 335 -11.91 -19.07 -16.95
C LYS A 335 -12.03 -18.54 -15.52
N GLY A 336 -11.02 -17.81 -15.06
CA GLY A 336 -10.99 -17.19 -13.74
C GLY A 336 -11.66 -15.81 -13.76
N ILE A 337 -11.76 -15.22 -12.57
CA ILE A 337 -12.29 -13.87 -12.35
C ILE A 337 -11.38 -12.79 -12.96
N VAL A 338 -10.07 -13.05 -12.96
CA VAL A 338 -9.05 -12.13 -13.45
C VAL A 338 -8.58 -12.63 -14.81
N ARG A 339 -8.67 -11.77 -15.82
CA ARG A 339 -8.22 -12.02 -17.19
C ARG A 339 -6.90 -11.33 -17.46
N VAL A 340 -6.03 -12.01 -18.20
CA VAL A 340 -4.78 -11.44 -18.72
C VAL A 340 -5.08 -10.84 -20.10
N VAL A 341 -4.81 -9.55 -20.26
CA VAL A 341 -4.84 -8.84 -21.55
C VAL A 341 -3.41 -8.56 -21.95
N THR A 342 -3.03 -8.92 -23.17
CA THR A 342 -1.69 -8.67 -23.70
C THR A 342 -1.76 -7.97 -25.06
N GLY A 343 -0.73 -7.21 -25.38
CA GLY A 343 -0.64 -6.38 -26.58
C GLY A 343 -0.81 -4.89 -26.27
N GLU A 344 -0.72 -4.04 -27.29
CA GLU A 344 -0.85 -2.57 -27.16
C GLU A 344 -2.28 -2.17 -26.78
N SER A 345 -2.61 -2.23 -25.49
CA SER A 345 -3.93 -1.93 -24.96
C SER A 345 -3.93 -0.59 -24.20
N GLU A 346 -5.07 0.11 -24.23
CA GLU A 346 -5.24 1.41 -23.57
C GLU A 346 -6.23 1.28 -22.41
N ASN A 347 -5.96 1.96 -21.31
CA ASN A 347 -6.90 2.11 -20.21
C ASN A 347 -7.89 3.26 -20.55
N ALA A 348 -9.19 2.96 -20.51
CA ALA A 348 -10.23 3.95 -20.76
C ALA A 348 -10.17 5.10 -19.73
N TYR A 349 -9.88 4.78 -18.47
CA TYR A 349 -9.77 5.76 -17.39
C TYR A 349 -8.59 6.73 -17.58
N SER A 350 -7.44 6.24 -18.04
CA SER A 350 -6.28 7.11 -18.32
C SER A 350 -6.53 7.99 -19.55
N THR A 351 -7.27 7.47 -20.53
CA THR A 351 -7.73 8.24 -21.70
C THR A 351 -8.67 9.39 -21.30
N GLU A 352 -9.64 9.13 -20.43
CA GLU A 352 -10.55 10.15 -19.89
C GLU A 352 -9.79 11.21 -19.08
N SER A 353 -8.93 10.78 -18.17
CA SER A 353 -8.11 11.68 -17.34
C SER A 353 -7.19 12.57 -18.18
N LYS A 354 -6.61 12.03 -19.26
CA LYS A 354 -5.82 12.82 -20.20
C LYS A 354 -6.67 13.81 -21.01
N LYS A 355 -7.91 13.46 -21.37
CA LYS A 355 -8.86 14.39 -22.02
C LYS A 355 -9.20 15.55 -21.10
N GLU A 356 -9.36 15.31 -19.80
CA GLU A 356 -9.57 16.36 -18.80
C GLU A 356 -8.36 17.31 -18.71
N GLN A 357 -7.13 16.78 -18.80
CA GLN A 357 -5.92 17.60 -18.79
C GLN A 357 -5.74 18.41 -20.09
N TYR A 358 -6.15 17.86 -21.24
CA TYR A 358 -6.00 18.47 -22.57
C TYR A 358 -7.34 18.57 -23.33
N PRO A 359 -8.31 19.37 -22.85
CA PRO A 359 -9.67 19.40 -23.41
C PRO A 359 -9.75 19.97 -24.83
N LEU A 360 -8.70 20.67 -25.28
CA LEU A 360 -8.62 21.27 -26.62
C LEU A 360 -7.97 20.34 -27.66
N ALA A 361 -7.45 19.18 -27.25
CA ALA A 361 -6.81 18.24 -28.16
C ALA A 361 -7.86 17.43 -28.94
N LYS A 362 -7.67 17.34 -30.26
CA LYS A 362 -8.61 16.65 -31.17
C LYS A 362 -8.60 15.13 -31.03
N SER A 363 -7.43 14.55 -30.73
CA SER A 363 -7.24 13.12 -30.52
C SER A 363 -6.44 12.93 -29.24
N VAL A 364 -7.04 12.24 -28.28
CA VAL A 364 -6.45 11.98 -26.98
C VAL A 364 -6.61 10.49 -26.68
N HIS A 365 -5.46 9.85 -26.50
CA HIS A 365 -5.30 8.45 -26.15
C HIS A 365 -4.47 8.35 -24.87
N GLY A 366 -4.88 7.45 -23.97
CA GLY A 366 -4.12 7.07 -22.78
C GLY A 366 -2.76 6.47 -23.13
N PHE A 367 -1.99 6.03 -22.13
CA PHE A 367 -0.79 5.28 -22.46
C PHE A 367 -1.17 3.86 -22.91
N LYS A 368 -0.48 3.39 -23.94
CA LYS A 368 -0.52 1.99 -24.34
C LYS A 368 0.38 1.17 -23.43
N ILE A 369 -0.16 0.09 -22.90
CA ILE A 369 0.52 -0.82 -21.96
C ILE A 369 0.47 -2.24 -22.53
N ASP A 370 1.57 -2.99 -22.39
CA ASP A 370 1.73 -4.33 -22.98
C ASP A 370 0.93 -5.43 -22.28
N ILE A 371 0.71 -5.28 -20.97
CA ILE A 371 0.06 -6.27 -20.10
C ILE A 371 -0.93 -5.56 -19.19
N ARG A 372 -2.17 -6.04 -19.12
CA ARG A 372 -3.14 -5.67 -18.10
C ARG A 372 -3.71 -6.93 -17.45
N LEU A 373 -3.83 -6.94 -16.13
CA LEU A 373 -4.64 -7.91 -15.40
C LEU A 373 -5.94 -7.22 -15.05
N VAL A 374 -7.06 -7.71 -15.60
CA VAL A 374 -8.35 -7.04 -15.51
C VAL A 374 -9.40 -7.92 -14.85
N VAL A 375 -10.33 -7.32 -14.14
CA VAL A 375 -11.61 -7.94 -13.81
C VAL A 375 -12.67 -7.38 -14.75
N GLU A 376 -13.50 -8.26 -15.27
CA GLU A 376 -14.64 -7.90 -16.12
C GLU A 376 -15.88 -7.75 -15.23
N VAL A 377 -16.56 -6.62 -15.38
CA VAL A 377 -17.75 -6.27 -14.62
C VAL A 377 -18.89 -6.02 -15.60
N ASP A 378 -20.02 -6.69 -15.37
CA ASP A 378 -21.25 -6.55 -16.15
C ASP A 378 -21.08 -6.78 -17.67
N ASP A 379 -20.14 -7.64 -18.07
CA ASP A 379 -19.80 -8.00 -19.48
C ASP A 379 -19.43 -6.82 -20.41
N GLU A 380 -19.22 -5.61 -19.85
CA GLU A 380 -18.96 -4.38 -20.62
C GLU A 380 -17.79 -3.55 -20.08
N GLU A 381 -17.45 -3.68 -18.79
CA GLU A 381 -16.41 -2.85 -18.15
C GLU A 381 -15.19 -3.68 -17.74
N GLU A 382 -14.01 -3.31 -18.24
CA GLU A 382 -12.73 -3.83 -17.75
C GLU A 382 -12.14 -2.88 -16.68
N ILE A 383 -11.83 -3.42 -15.50
CA ILE A 383 -11.15 -2.68 -14.43
C ILE A 383 -9.76 -3.26 -14.20
N ASP A 384 -8.74 -2.41 -14.34
CA ASP A 384 -7.34 -2.79 -14.18
C ASP A 384 -6.98 -3.05 -12.71
N LEU A 385 -6.47 -4.25 -12.44
CA LEU A 385 -5.95 -4.67 -11.14
C LEU A 385 -4.42 -4.60 -11.11
N ALA A 386 -3.79 -4.86 -12.26
CA ALA A 386 -2.35 -4.72 -12.44
C ALA A 386 -2.04 -4.30 -13.89
N VAL A 387 -0.91 -3.63 -14.06
CA VAL A 387 -0.40 -3.18 -15.36
C VAL A 387 1.05 -3.64 -15.53
N GLY A 388 1.50 -3.83 -16.77
CA GLY A 388 2.85 -4.28 -17.03
C GLY A 388 3.42 -3.87 -18.38
N GLU A 389 4.74 -3.67 -18.39
CA GLU A 389 5.52 -3.28 -19.55
C GLU A 389 6.60 -4.33 -19.82
N CYS A 390 6.84 -4.61 -21.10
CA CYS A 390 7.85 -5.54 -21.56
C CYS A 390 8.89 -4.81 -22.40
N ALA A 391 10.14 -4.85 -21.96
CA ALA A 391 11.27 -4.35 -22.72
C ALA A 391 12.20 -5.51 -23.13
N LYS A 392 12.75 -5.43 -24.34
CA LYS A 392 13.70 -6.44 -24.85
C LYS A 392 14.97 -6.59 -23.99
N ARG A 393 15.48 -5.49 -23.43
CA ARG A 393 16.71 -5.42 -22.63
C ARG A 393 16.55 -4.36 -21.56
N ASN A 394 17.36 -4.46 -20.52
CA ASN A 394 17.57 -3.38 -19.57
C ASN A 394 18.45 -2.28 -20.19
N ASN A 395 18.03 -1.73 -21.34
CA ASN A 395 18.61 -0.49 -21.82
C ASN A 395 18.07 0.61 -20.91
N ASP A 396 18.92 1.13 -20.03
CA ASP A 396 18.57 2.09 -19.00
C ASP A 396 17.60 3.17 -19.51
N ASN A 397 17.84 3.76 -20.69
CA ASN A 397 16.98 4.83 -21.18
C ASN A 397 15.57 4.39 -21.60
N LYS A 398 15.42 3.21 -22.23
CA LYS A 398 14.09 2.67 -22.58
C LYS A 398 13.40 2.18 -21.30
N ALA A 399 14.09 1.38 -20.49
CA ALA A 399 13.56 0.84 -19.25
C ALA A 399 13.10 1.93 -18.26
N ILE A 400 13.82 3.05 -18.15
CA ILE A 400 13.43 4.21 -17.34
C ILE A 400 12.18 4.89 -17.90
N LYS A 401 12.08 5.06 -19.22
CA LYS A 401 10.91 5.67 -19.87
C LYS A 401 9.66 4.81 -19.71
N ASP A 402 9.79 3.51 -19.94
CA ASP A 402 8.70 2.54 -19.81
C ASP A 402 8.26 2.40 -18.35
N ASN A 403 9.21 2.36 -17.40
CA ASN A 403 8.89 2.39 -15.97
C ASN A 403 8.17 3.68 -15.56
N ALA A 404 8.59 4.85 -16.08
CA ALA A 404 7.89 6.11 -15.82
C ALA A 404 6.44 6.09 -16.34
N LYS A 405 6.21 5.48 -17.51
CA LYS A 405 4.87 5.25 -18.07
C LYS A 405 4.06 4.30 -17.18
N LEU A 406 4.66 3.18 -16.78
CA LEU A 406 4.05 2.16 -15.94
C LEU A 406 3.62 2.69 -14.56
N LEU A 407 4.42 3.56 -13.93
CA LEU A 407 4.07 4.21 -12.66
C LEU A 407 2.76 4.98 -12.76
N ARG A 408 2.57 5.74 -13.84
CA ARG A 408 1.37 6.57 -14.03
C ARG A 408 0.13 5.75 -14.35
N GLU A 409 0.25 4.75 -15.21
CA GLU A 409 -0.88 3.84 -15.50
C GLU A 409 -1.27 3.02 -14.27
N CYS A 410 -0.32 2.59 -13.45
CA CYS A 410 -0.65 1.88 -12.20
C CYS A 410 -1.32 2.80 -11.18
N LYS A 411 -0.94 4.08 -11.13
CA LYS A 411 -1.66 5.09 -10.35
C LYS A 411 -3.10 5.24 -10.86
N ASP A 412 -3.30 5.34 -12.18
CA ASP A 412 -4.63 5.44 -12.79
C ASP A 412 -5.49 4.22 -12.47
N SER A 413 -4.90 3.02 -12.44
CA SER A 413 -5.57 1.81 -11.95
C SER A 413 -6.05 1.98 -10.51
N ILE A 414 -5.21 2.48 -9.59
CA ILE A 414 -5.63 2.70 -8.18
C ILE A 414 -6.73 3.74 -8.06
N ASP A 415 -6.63 4.85 -8.79
CA ASP A 415 -7.66 5.88 -8.78
C ASP A 415 -8.99 5.29 -9.24
N ARG A 416 -8.97 4.44 -10.28
CA ARG A 416 -10.16 3.70 -10.72
C ARG A 416 -10.66 2.74 -9.63
N LEU A 417 -9.79 1.94 -9.01
CA LEU A 417 -10.17 1.01 -7.93
C LEU A 417 -10.86 1.71 -6.76
N ILE A 418 -10.31 2.83 -6.30
CA ILE A 418 -10.89 3.63 -5.19
C ILE A 418 -12.25 4.21 -5.60
N ASN A 419 -12.39 4.70 -6.83
CA ASN A 419 -13.68 5.19 -7.33
C ASN A 419 -14.72 4.06 -7.46
N THR A 420 -14.30 2.86 -7.87
CA THR A 420 -15.17 1.68 -7.95
C THR A 420 -15.62 1.22 -6.56
N LEU A 421 -14.74 1.30 -5.57
CA LEU A 421 -14.99 0.93 -4.18
C LEU A 421 -15.28 2.15 -3.29
N LYS A 422 -15.92 3.17 -3.86
CA LYS A 422 -16.22 4.45 -3.18
C LYS A 422 -17.16 4.31 -1.98
N ASP A 423 -17.95 3.23 -1.95
CA ASP A 423 -18.92 2.92 -0.90
C ASP A 423 -18.37 1.87 0.10
N THR A 424 -17.07 1.60 0.04
CA THR A 424 -16.33 0.76 0.99
C THR A 424 -15.10 1.50 1.53
N ASN A 425 -14.62 1.13 2.71
CA ASN A 425 -13.35 1.65 3.25
C ASN A 425 -12.22 0.65 3.02
N ASP A 426 -12.29 -0.08 1.91
CA ASP A 426 -11.29 -1.08 1.56
C ASP A 426 -9.96 -0.41 1.19
N ASP A 427 -8.90 -0.89 1.82
CA ASP A 427 -7.55 -0.66 1.33
C ASP A 427 -7.34 -1.50 0.07
N VAL A 428 -6.85 -0.83 -0.99
CA VAL A 428 -6.55 -1.43 -2.29
C VAL A 428 -5.21 -0.92 -2.81
N MET A 429 -4.52 -1.81 -3.52
CA MET A 429 -3.27 -1.54 -4.21
C MET A 429 -3.35 -2.13 -5.62
N SER A 430 -2.48 -1.65 -6.50
CA SER A 430 -2.31 -2.21 -7.85
C SER A 430 -0.88 -2.72 -8.04
N TYR A 431 -0.74 -3.81 -8.80
CA TYR A 431 0.57 -4.37 -9.13
C TYR A 431 1.14 -3.75 -10.42
N MET A 432 2.46 -3.57 -10.41
CA MET A 432 3.27 -3.18 -11.55
C MET A 432 4.17 -4.35 -11.94
N ILE A 433 4.14 -4.75 -13.21
CA ILE A 433 4.95 -5.84 -13.75
C ILE A 433 5.92 -5.24 -14.76
N GLN A 434 7.20 -5.19 -14.45
CA GLN A 434 8.22 -4.70 -15.38
C GLN A 434 9.08 -5.86 -15.85
N ILE A 435 8.98 -6.20 -17.13
CA ILE A 435 9.75 -7.26 -17.76
C ILE A 435 10.91 -6.67 -18.55
N THR A 436 12.11 -7.24 -18.38
CA THR A 436 13.29 -6.94 -19.17
C THR A 436 13.95 -8.24 -19.64
N GLY A 437 13.64 -8.67 -20.86
CA GLY A 437 14.10 -9.95 -21.37
C GLY A 437 13.58 -11.13 -20.53
N SER A 438 14.48 -11.90 -19.92
CA SER A 438 14.18 -13.03 -19.02
C SER A 438 14.05 -12.62 -17.55
N SER A 439 14.16 -11.33 -17.23
CA SER A 439 13.96 -10.77 -15.89
C SER A 439 12.57 -10.14 -15.75
N CYS A 440 11.96 -10.26 -14.58
CA CYS A 440 10.71 -9.62 -14.22
C CYS A 440 10.81 -9.03 -12.81
N ALA A 441 10.47 -7.75 -12.69
CA ALA A 441 10.33 -7.04 -11.43
C ALA A 441 8.85 -6.81 -11.12
N LEU A 442 8.44 -7.24 -9.93
CA LEU A 442 7.13 -7.01 -9.35
C LEU A 442 7.23 -5.84 -8.37
N SER A 443 6.37 -4.86 -8.55
CA SER A 443 6.22 -3.74 -7.64
C SER A 443 4.73 -3.50 -7.37
N THR A 444 4.41 -2.69 -6.36
CA THR A 444 3.03 -2.31 -6.05
C THR A 444 2.92 -0.81 -5.88
N MET A 445 1.83 -0.23 -6.35
CA MET A 445 1.47 1.16 -6.06
C MET A 445 0.43 1.19 -4.93
N HIS A 446 0.53 2.20 -4.06
CA HIS A 446 -0.35 2.42 -2.91
C HIS A 446 -0.73 3.90 -2.84
N LEU A 447 -1.99 4.22 -2.52
CA LEU A 447 -2.34 5.58 -2.06
C LEU A 447 -2.09 5.67 -0.55
N ALA A 448 -0.83 5.87 -0.18
CA ALA A 448 -0.33 5.66 1.18
C ALA A 448 -0.68 6.81 2.14
N ALA A 449 -0.90 8.01 1.62
CA ALA A 449 -1.34 9.17 2.38
C ALA A 449 -2.10 10.15 1.49
N ASN A 450 -2.66 11.22 2.08
CA ASN A 450 -3.42 12.23 1.35
C ASN A 450 -2.60 12.87 0.23
N GLY A 451 -2.96 12.57 -1.01
CA GLY A 451 -2.25 13.06 -2.18
C GLY A 451 -0.82 12.55 -2.35
N LEU A 452 -0.47 11.41 -1.74
CA LEU A 452 0.82 10.74 -1.90
C LEU A 452 0.64 9.28 -2.28
N TYR A 453 1.09 8.95 -3.48
CA TYR A 453 1.15 7.59 -4.00
C TYR A 453 2.58 7.06 -3.82
N VAL A 454 2.72 5.80 -3.45
CA VAL A 454 4.03 5.18 -3.21
C VAL A 454 4.14 3.91 -4.04
N ALA A 455 5.12 3.89 -4.94
CA ALA A 455 5.51 2.69 -5.68
C ALA A 455 6.62 1.98 -4.90
N LYS A 456 6.39 0.72 -4.55
CA LYS A 456 7.30 -0.10 -3.74
C LYS A 456 7.72 -1.36 -4.47
N HIS A 457 9.03 -1.58 -4.55
CA HIS A 457 9.58 -2.82 -5.09
C HIS A 457 9.21 -4.00 -4.18
N ARG A 458 8.81 -5.13 -4.77
CA ARG A 458 8.48 -6.34 -4.01
C ARG A 458 9.45 -7.45 -4.26
N PHE A 459 9.71 -7.72 -5.53
CA PHE A 459 10.53 -8.85 -5.89
C PHE A 459 11.07 -8.73 -7.30
N THR A 460 12.30 -9.18 -7.53
CA THR A 460 12.85 -9.37 -8.86
C THR A 460 13.20 -10.83 -9.03
N PHE A 461 12.84 -11.40 -10.17
CA PHE A 461 13.26 -12.75 -10.50
C PHE A 461 13.65 -12.86 -11.96
N ASN A 462 14.58 -13.77 -12.20
CA ASN A 462 15.01 -14.16 -13.53
C ASN A 462 14.48 -15.56 -13.82
N MET A 463 14.10 -15.80 -15.06
CA MET A 463 13.84 -17.17 -15.51
C MET A 463 15.12 -18.01 -15.33
N PRO A 464 15.05 -19.15 -14.62
CA PRO A 464 16.18 -20.06 -14.47
C PRO A 464 16.78 -20.42 -15.83
N HIS A 465 18.08 -20.22 -16.02
CA HIS A 465 18.77 -20.53 -17.27
C HIS A 465 19.62 -21.81 -17.15
N ARG A 466 19.93 -22.22 -15.92
CA ARG A 466 20.59 -23.48 -15.54
C ARG A 466 19.88 -24.11 -14.36
N PHE A 467 20.13 -25.40 -14.12
CA PHE A 467 19.52 -26.11 -13.00
C PHE A 467 19.91 -25.52 -11.62
N ASP A 468 21.07 -24.89 -11.49
CA ASP A 468 21.49 -24.24 -10.23
C ASP A 468 20.60 -23.05 -9.84
N ASP A 469 20.03 -22.36 -10.83
CA ASP A 469 19.12 -21.22 -10.61
C ASP A 469 17.75 -21.66 -10.06
N LEU A 470 17.42 -22.95 -10.12
CA LEU A 470 16.17 -23.46 -9.57
C LEU A 470 16.11 -23.32 -8.04
N SER A 471 17.25 -23.12 -7.38
CA SER A 471 17.33 -22.89 -5.93
C SER A 471 16.50 -21.67 -5.47
N SER A 472 16.40 -20.61 -6.28
CA SER A 472 15.58 -19.43 -5.96
C SER A 472 14.11 -19.57 -6.36
N LEU A 473 13.72 -20.66 -7.03
CA LEU A 473 12.37 -20.81 -7.57
C LEU A 473 11.30 -20.89 -6.48
N SER A 474 11.61 -21.44 -5.29
CA SER A 474 10.68 -21.44 -4.16
C SER A 474 10.29 -20.02 -3.76
N GLU A 475 11.27 -19.12 -3.67
CA GLU A 475 11.02 -17.71 -3.38
C GLU A 475 10.15 -17.08 -4.47
N THR A 476 10.50 -17.31 -5.73
CA THR A 476 9.73 -16.81 -6.88
C THR A 476 8.28 -17.28 -6.87
N LEU A 477 8.02 -18.57 -6.64
CA LEU A 477 6.66 -19.08 -6.59
C LEU A 477 5.87 -18.48 -5.43
N ALA A 478 6.47 -18.34 -4.25
CA ALA A 478 5.81 -17.70 -3.12
C ALA A 478 5.37 -16.27 -3.46
N GLN A 479 6.22 -15.49 -4.15
CA GLN A 479 5.91 -14.12 -4.55
C GLN A 479 4.82 -14.06 -5.64
N LEU A 480 4.89 -14.93 -6.66
CA LEU A 480 3.87 -15.03 -7.69
C LEU A 480 2.49 -15.45 -7.13
N LEU A 481 2.47 -16.39 -6.19
CA LEU A 481 1.24 -16.81 -5.51
C LEU A 481 0.71 -15.73 -4.55
N THR A 482 1.59 -14.93 -3.95
CA THR A 482 1.21 -13.73 -3.18
C THR A 482 0.50 -12.74 -4.09
N MET A 483 1.12 -12.38 -5.23
CA MET A 483 0.51 -11.49 -6.23
C MET A 483 -0.87 -12.02 -6.68
N LYS A 484 -0.96 -13.32 -7.01
CA LYS A 484 -2.22 -13.95 -7.39
C LYS A 484 -3.31 -13.74 -6.34
N LYS A 485 -3.00 -14.01 -5.07
CA LYS A 485 -3.95 -13.89 -3.97
C LYS A 485 -4.42 -12.44 -3.78
N GLU A 486 -3.49 -11.48 -3.79
CA GLU A 486 -3.82 -10.06 -3.60
C GLU A 486 -4.67 -9.52 -4.76
N VAL A 487 -4.29 -9.80 -6.01
CA VAL A 487 -5.05 -9.39 -7.20
C VAL A 487 -6.45 -10.01 -7.20
N GLN A 488 -6.58 -11.29 -6.87
CA GLN A 488 -7.89 -11.95 -6.75
C GLN A 488 -8.73 -11.34 -5.62
N SER A 489 -8.12 -11.00 -4.49
CA SER A 489 -8.84 -10.37 -3.39
C SER A 489 -9.43 -9.02 -3.78
N VAL A 490 -8.73 -8.22 -4.59
CA VAL A 490 -9.27 -6.94 -5.10
C VAL A 490 -10.41 -7.20 -6.09
N ALA A 491 -10.25 -8.17 -6.99
CA ALA A 491 -11.30 -8.55 -7.93
C ALA A 491 -12.60 -8.99 -7.23
N ASP A 492 -12.48 -9.81 -6.18
CA ASP A 492 -13.61 -10.27 -5.37
C ASP A 492 -14.33 -9.09 -4.68
N LYS A 493 -13.58 -8.10 -4.17
CA LYS A 493 -14.16 -6.88 -3.59
C LYS A 493 -14.99 -6.11 -4.61
N ILE A 494 -14.47 -5.94 -5.83
CA ILE A 494 -15.16 -5.23 -6.92
C ILE A 494 -16.47 -5.96 -7.29
N ILE A 495 -16.41 -7.27 -7.53
CA ILE A 495 -17.59 -8.07 -7.90
C ILE A 495 -18.63 -8.02 -6.77
N LYS A 496 -18.19 -8.17 -5.52
CA LYS A 496 -19.07 -8.10 -4.36
C LYS A 496 -19.77 -6.75 -4.28
N GLU A 497 -19.05 -5.66 -4.47
CA GLU A 497 -19.62 -4.32 -4.38
C GLU A 497 -20.65 -4.06 -5.49
N ARG A 498 -20.33 -4.44 -6.73
CA ARG A 498 -21.24 -4.33 -7.86
C ARG A 498 -22.50 -5.18 -7.68
N THR A 499 -22.35 -6.42 -7.19
CA THR A 499 -23.50 -7.31 -6.94
C THR A 499 -24.44 -6.73 -5.88
N LYS A 500 -23.93 -6.09 -4.82
CA LYS A 500 -24.78 -5.45 -3.81
C LYS A 500 -25.67 -4.37 -4.41
N THR A 501 -25.11 -3.53 -5.27
CA THR A 501 -25.86 -2.45 -5.95
C THR A 501 -27.08 -2.98 -6.72
N HIS A 502 -27.01 -4.23 -7.20
CA HIS A 502 -28.10 -4.88 -7.95
C HIS A 502 -29.08 -5.71 -7.09
N THR A 503 -28.86 -5.86 -5.79
CA THR A 503 -29.72 -6.70 -4.92
C THR A 503 -30.70 -5.90 -4.05
N ALA A 504 -31.74 -6.58 -3.57
CA ALA A 504 -33.02 -6.10 -3.03
C ALA A 504 -33.01 -5.09 -1.86
N GLU A 505 -31.86 -4.64 -1.33
CA GLU A 505 -31.84 -3.57 -0.31
C GLU A 505 -32.39 -2.24 -0.86
N VAL A 506 -32.24 -1.99 -2.17
CA VAL A 506 -32.90 -0.89 -2.88
C VAL A 506 -34.42 -1.08 -2.91
N SER A 507 -34.91 -2.32 -2.95
CA SER A 507 -36.34 -2.65 -3.05
C SER A 507 -37.13 -2.43 -1.75
N PHE A 508 -36.45 -2.32 -0.59
CA PHE A 508 -37.11 -2.17 0.71
C PHE A 508 -36.90 -0.80 1.39
N ASN A 509 -36.36 0.21 0.70
CA ASN A 509 -36.16 1.58 1.24
C ASN A 509 -35.40 1.65 2.57
N ARG A 510 -34.62 0.62 2.93
CA ARG A 510 -33.77 0.61 4.13
C ARG A 510 -32.37 1.09 3.75
N GLN A 511 -32.23 2.37 3.39
CA GLN A 511 -30.91 2.95 3.10
C GLN A 511 -30.08 3.00 4.39
N LYS A 512 -29.03 2.18 4.47
CA LYS A 512 -27.90 2.47 5.35
C LYS A 512 -27.19 3.72 4.85
N ALA A 513 -26.72 4.56 5.76
CA ALA A 513 -25.85 5.67 5.39
C ALA A 513 -24.65 5.12 4.59
N PRO A 514 -24.37 5.65 3.39
CA PRO A 514 -23.28 5.16 2.58
C PRO A 514 -21.97 5.37 3.33
N MET A 515 -21.19 4.31 3.49
CA MET A 515 -19.84 4.41 4.03
C MET A 515 -18.96 4.94 2.91
N ILE A 516 -18.64 6.23 2.93
CA ILE A 516 -17.81 6.85 1.89
C ILE A 516 -16.35 6.48 2.14
N ASN A 517 -15.65 6.07 1.08
CA ASN A 517 -14.22 5.82 1.12
C ASN A 517 -13.47 7.13 1.38
N ASP A 518 -12.85 7.26 2.55
CA ASP A 518 -12.13 8.47 2.96
C ASP A 518 -11.02 8.86 1.96
N ARG A 519 -10.46 7.88 1.24
CA ARG A 519 -9.38 8.08 0.28
C ARG A 519 -9.81 8.71 -1.04
N LEU A 520 -11.11 8.88 -1.30
CA LEU A 520 -11.59 9.64 -2.47
C LEU A 520 -11.07 11.09 -2.46
N SER A 521 -10.97 11.67 -1.27
CA SER A 521 -10.41 13.02 -1.07
C SER A 521 -8.89 13.08 -1.26
N TRP A 522 -8.21 11.94 -1.16
CA TRP A 522 -6.77 11.82 -1.28
C TRP A 522 -6.31 11.75 -2.73
N LEU A 523 -7.23 11.50 -3.67
CA LEU A 523 -6.91 11.37 -5.09
C LEU A 523 -6.31 12.68 -5.65
N ARG A 524 -5.31 12.54 -6.51
CA ARG A 524 -4.68 13.66 -7.24
C ARG A 524 -4.66 13.35 -8.72
N SER A 525 -4.65 14.36 -9.57
CA SER A 525 -4.60 14.15 -11.02
C SER A 525 -3.26 13.57 -11.45
N THR A 526 -3.28 12.64 -12.41
CA THR A 526 -2.07 12.14 -13.09
C THR A 526 -1.57 13.17 -14.10
N TRP A 527 -0.26 13.27 -14.29
CA TRP A 527 0.32 14.07 -15.36
C TRP A 527 0.49 13.22 -16.63
N TYR A 528 -0.02 13.72 -17.76
CA TYR A 528 0.18 13.11 -19.06
C TYR A 528 1.07 13.96 -19.96
N SER A 529 1.87 13.29 -20.79
CA SER A 529 2.58 13.95 -21.90
C SER A 529 1.55 14.61 -22.83
N PRO A 530 1.81 15.85 -23.29
CA PRO A 530 0.88 16.57 -24.17
C PRO A 530 0.67 15.83 -25.50
N PRO A 531 -0.57 15.79 -26.02
CA PRO A 531 -0.84 15.23 -27.34
C PRO A 531 -0.47 16.21 -28.47
N GLY A 532 0.28 15.76 -29.47
CA GLY A 532 0.68 16.58 -30.63
C GLY A 532 1.40 17.86 -30.21
N ASP A 533 0.98 19.00 -30.76
CA ASP A 533 1.60 20.32 -30.53
C ASP A 533 1.07 21.04 -29.27
N GLN A 534 0.33 20.34 -28.39
CA GLN A 534 -0.13 20.95 -27.15
C GLN A 534 1.04 21.27 -26.22
N VAL A 535 0.93 22.37 -25.47
CA VAL A 535 1.91 22.72 -24.44
C VAL A 535 1.63 21.87 -23.21
N SER A 536 2.66 21.31 -22.59
CA SER A 536 2.51 20.56 -21.35
C SER A 536 1.98 21.44 -20.22
N THR A 537 1.01 20.93 -19.47
CA THR A 537 0.40 21.61 -18.33
C THR A 537 0.64 20.82 -17.05
N VAL A 538 0.75 21.51 -15.92
CA VAL A 538 0.69 20.87 -14.59
C VAL A 538 -0.76 20.41 -14.37
N PRO A 539 -0.99 19.21 -13.78
CA PRO A 539 -2.35 18.73 -13.56
C PRO A 539 -3.16 19.63 -12.63
N ILE A 540 -4.45 19.78 -12.90
CA ILE A 540 -5.33 20.73 -12.18
C ILE A 540 -5.33 20.45 -10.66
N ARG A 541 -5.36 19.18 -10.27
CA ARG A 541 -5.30 18.74 -8.87
C ARG A 541 -3.96 18.11 -8.53
N CYS A 542 -2.86 18.79 -8.85
CA CYS A 542 -1.53 18.34 -8.46
C CYS A 542 -1.32 18.47 -6.94
N PHE A 543 -1.80 19.56 -6.33
CA PHE A 543 -1.79 19.80 -4.89
C PHE A 543 -3.21 19.75 -4.32
N GLY A 544 -3.34 19.28 -3.08
CA GLY A 544 -4.58 19.35 -2.33
C GLY A 544 -4.97 20.78 -1.97
N SER A 545 -6.27 21.02 -1.81
CA SER A 545 -6.74 22.27 -1.19
C SER A 545 -6.24 22.34 0.26
N PRO A 546 -5.83 23.53 0.75
CA PRO A 546 -5.56 23.71 2.17
C PRO A 546 -6.77 23.22 2.97
N PRO A 547 -6.58 22.48 4.07
CA PRO A 547 -7.68 22.21 4.97
C PRO A 547 -8.26 23.56 5.37
N ALA A 548 -9.57 23.76 5.17
CA ALA A 548 -10.19 25.07 5.33
C ALA A 548 -9.79 25.70 6.68
N PRO A 549 -9.60 27.02 6.77
CA PRO A 549 -9.17 27.67 8.00
C PRO A 549 -10.00 27.19 9.19
N ARG A 550 -9.34 26.69 10.24
CA ARG A 550 -10.00 26.49 11.54
C ARG A 550 -10.29 27.91 12.03
N PHE A 551 -11.48 28.45 11.75
CA PHE A 551 -11.99 29.52 12.58
C PHE A 551 -12.28 28.87 13.92
N ILE A 552 -11.30 28.92 14.81
CA ILE A 552 -11.55 28.80 16.24
C ILE A 552 -12.44 30.01 16.53
N LYS A 553 -13.76 29.82 16.46
CA LYS A 553 -14.66 30.74 17.13
C LYS A 553 -14.32 30.59 18.60
N GLU A 554 -13.53 31.52 19.11
CA GLU A 554 -13.60 31.89 20.52
C GLU A 554 -15.01 32.43 20.75
N ALA A 555 -15.97 31.50 20.92
CA ALA A 555 -17.28 31.82 21.44
C ALA A 555 -17.11 31.93 22.96
N SER A 556 -16.71 33.12 23.39
CA SER A 556 -17.01 33.61 24.73
C SER A 556 -18.52 33.79 24.81
N THR A 557 -19.24 32.75 25.23
CA THR A 557 -20.60 32.87 25.74
C THR A 557 -20.74 31.94 26.92
N SER A 558 -20.61 32.55 28.09
CA SER A 558 -21.16 32.09 29.35
C SER A 558 -22.64 31.76 29.18
N THR A 559 -22.97 30.48 29.29
CA THR A 559 -24.32 30.06 29.65
C THR A 559 -24.18 28.88 30.60
N GLU A 560 -24.26 29.16 31.89
CA GLU A 560 -24.58 28.16 32.90
C GLU A 560 -25.89 27.48 32.49
N GLN A 561 -25.86 26.15 32.35
CA GLN A 561 -27.04 25.33 32.48
C GLN A 561 -26.73 24.14 33.39
N PRO A 562 -27.73 23.67 34.16
CA PRO A 562 -27.49 23.03 35.43
C PRO A 562 -27.07 21.58 35.25
N GLU A 563 -26.20 21.13 36.14
CA GLU A 563 -25.99 19.72 36.43
C GLU A 563 -27.34 19.01 36.63
N PRO A 564 -27.55 17.84 36.03
CA PRO A 564 -28.57 16.94 36.53
C PRO A 564 -28.10 16.47 37.92
N GLN A 565 -28.84 16.87 38.94
CA GLN A 565 -28.71 16.36 40.29
C GLN A 565 -28.76 14.83 40.26
N GLN A 566 -27.60 14.20 40.47
CA GLN A 566 -27.51 12.79 40.81
C GLN A 566 -27.94 12.61 42.27
N THR A 567 -29.24 12.54 42.50
CA THR A 567 -29.80 11.97 43.74
C THR A 567 -29.85 10.46 43.60
N GLY A 568 -28.89 9.77 44.22
CA GLY A 568 -28.90 8.32 44.36
C GLY A 568 -27.49 7.73 44.30
N GLN A 569 -26.79 7.70 45.43
CA GLN A 569 -25.56 6.91 45.58
C GLN A 569 -25.89 5.41 45.48
N SER A 570 -25.95 4.87 44.27
CA SER A 570 -25.78 3.43 44.05
C SER A 570 -24.30 3.18 43.73
N THR A 571 -23.58 2.63 44.70
CA THR A 571 -22.21 2.18 44.51
C THR A 571 -22.20 1.08 43.45
N ALA A 572 -21.44 1.29 42.37
CA ALA A 572 -21.19 0.26 41.37
C ALA A 572 -20.65 -1.00 42.07
N ASP A 573 -21.10 -2.17 41.62
CA ASP A 573 -20.58 -3.43 42.14
C ASP A 573 -19.08 -3.60 41.79
N LYS A 574 -18.47 -4.67 42.29
CA LYS A 574 -17.04 -4.96 42.03
C LYS A 574 -16.70 -5.17 40.55
N TYR A 575 -17.69 -5.30 39.66
CA TYR A 575 -17.53 -5.45 38.22
C TYR A 575 -17.97 -4.20 37.43
N GLY A 576 -18.31 -3.11 38.13
CA GLY A 576 -18.68 -1.83 37.55
C GLY A 576 -20.14 -1.69 37.13
N TRP A 577 -21.03 -2.60 37.54
CA TRP A 577 -22.45 -2.50 37.24
C TRP A 577 -23.17 -1.64 38.28
N VAL A 578 -23.95 -0.68 37.79
CA VAL A 578 -24.82 0.21 38.57
C VAL A 578 -26.25 -0.09 38.18
N LYS A 579 -27.12 -0.37 39.17
CA LYS A 579 -28.55 -0.52 38.92
C LYS A 579 -29.19 0.86 38.82
N LEU A 580 -29.83 1.14 37.68
CA LEU A 580 -30.55 2.36 37.40
C LEU A 580 -31.97 2.29 38.00
N ASP A 581 -32.61 3.43 38.25
CA ASP A 581 -33.98 3.49 38.80
C ASP A 581 -35.01 2.82 37.86
N SER A 582 -34.81 2.99 36.55
CA SER A 582 -34.65 1.89 35.59
C SER A 582 -35.27 0.52 35.88
N GLY A 583 -34.61 -0.19 36.80
CA GLY A 583 -34.53 -1.65 36.85
C GLY A 583 -33.40 -2.21 35.96
N GLU A 584 -32.86 -1.44 35.02
CA GLU A 584 -31.75 -1.81 34.15
C GLU A 584 -30.39 -1.67 34.85
N HIS A 585 -29.37 -2.34 34.32
CA HIS A 585 -28.00 -2.32 34.84
C HIS A 585 -27.07 -1.66 33.82
N TYR A 586 -26.35 -0.63 34.25
CA TYR A 586 -25.40 0.11 33.43
C TYR A 586 -23.98 -0.19 33.88
N ASN A 587 -23.09 -0.57 32.95
CA ASN A 587 -21.68 -0.78 33.28
C ASN A 587 -20.87 0.49 33.09
N ILE A 588 -20.25 0.99 34.16
CA ILE A 588 -19.49 2.25 34.13
C ILE A 588 -18.23 2.19 33.26
N TYR A 589 -17.70 0.98 32.99
CA TYR A 589 -16.49 0.78 32.20
C TYR A 589 -16.79 0.59 30.71
N THR A 590 -17.82 -0.18 30.36
CA THR A 590 -18.18 -0.44 28.94
C THR A 590 -19.19 0.55 28.39
N LYS A 591 -19.90 1.28 29.26
CA LYS A 591 -21.01 2.19 28.91
C LYS A 591 -22.24 1.48 28.32
N GLU A 592 -22.36 0.17 28.52
CA GLU A 592 -23.48 -0.64 28.07
C GLU A 592 -24.59 -0.75 29.13
N THR A 593 -25.85 -0.83 28.70
CA THR A 593 -27.03 -1.02 29.56
C THR A 593 -27.69 -2.36 29.26
N LEU A 594 -28.00 -3.14 30.29
CA LEU A 594 -28.67 -4.45 30.18
C LEU A 594 -29.91 -4.50 31.06
N SER A 595 -30.96 -5.18 30.59
CA SER A 595 -32.21 -5.33 31.34
C SER A 595 -32.11 -6.28 32.55
N LYS A 596 -31.03 -7.06 32.66
CA LYS A 596 -30.73 -7.95 33.80
C LYS A 596 -29.23 -7.92 34.12
N HIS A 597 -28.87 -8.14 35.39
CA HIS A 597 -27.48 -8.22 35.80
C HIS A 597 -26.83 -9.48 35.22
N PRO A 598 -25.64 -9.43 34.61
CA PRO A 598 -25.01 -10.59 33.95
C PRO A 598 -24.69 -11.79 34.86
N LEU A 599 -24.75 -11.60 36.18
CA LEU A 599 -24.43 -12.63 37.18
C LEU A 599 -25.65 -13.14 37.96
N ASP A 600 -26.85 -12.65 37.62
CA ASP A 600 -28.09 -13.19 38.18
C ASP A 600 -28.54 -14.36 37.28
N PHE A 601 -28.33 -15.59 37.76
CA PHE A 601 -28.81 -16.83 37.13
C PHE A 601 -30.24 -17.17 37.56
#